data_AF-A0A1M7CFN6-F1
#
_entry.id   AF-A0A1M7CFN6-F1
#
_cell.length_a   1.000
_cell.length_b   1.000
_cell.length_c   1.000
_cell.angle_alpha   90.00
_cell.angle_beta   90.00
_cell.angle_gamma   90.00
#
_symmetry.space_group_name_H-M   'P 1'
#
loop_
_entity.id
_entity.type
_entity.pdbx_description
1 polymer ?
#
loop_
_entity_poly.entity_id
_entity_poly.type
_entity_poly.pdbx_seq_one_letter_code
_entity_poly.pdbx_strand_id
1 'polypeptide(L)'
;MEVVTNDRVQAALFGDTENFDFSFLPKDLLTQCRSLIESYHEIHGYACLPDTLWKCRLGPLIETNRELRQLLRKASTTRSAKKSNEGFGRIATTLLSLEILASNFSGWSAIHPDAGLMAHAILKRSARGPHMPLMEFYLYPPKYISFAAIAALTPPTGHRTAEVELYRASKPELADEKQALNYVSAINQARDGRSPHAAATSPA
;
A
#
# COMPACT_ATOMS: atom_id res chain seq x y z
N MET A 1 -15.14 -7.51 -20.49
CA MET A 1 -15.54 -7.85 -19.11
C MET A 1 -15.37 -6.62 -18.21
N GLU A 2 -15.75 -5.42 -18.67
CA GLU A 2 -15.51 -4.11 -18.01
C GLU A 2 -16.77 -3.45 -17.42
N VAL A 3 -17.96 -3.97 -17.73
CA VAL A 3 -19.23 -3.33 -17.32
C VAL A 3 -19.50 -3.54 -15.81
N VAL A 4 -19.17 -4.73 -15.29
CA VAL A 4 -19.47 -5.12 -13.89
C VAL A 4 -18.64 -4.34 -12.87
N THR A 5 -17.41 -3.95 -13.22
CA THR A 5 -16.53 -3.18 -12.32
C THR A 5 -16.98 -1.73 -12.20
N ASN A 6 -17.43 -1.14 -13.31
CA ASN A 6 -17.94 0.23 -13.31
C ASN A 6 -19.23 0.36 -12.49
N ASP A 7 -20.13 -0.64 -12.54
CA ASP A 7 -21.35 -0.66 -11.72
C ASP A 7 -21.05 -0.73 -10.22
N ARG A 8 -20.03 -1.50 -9.80
CA ARG A 8 -19.63 -1.60 -8.38
C ARG A 8 -18.99 -0.31 -7.88
N VAL A 9 -18.17 0.34 -8.70
CA VAL A 9 -17.56 1.64 -8.36
C VAL A 9 -18.64 2.73 -8.31
N GLN A 10 -19.58 2.76 -9.27
CA GLN A 10 -20.73 3.66 -9.21
C GLN A 10 -21.62 3.39 -8.00
N ALA A 11 -21.86 2.12 -7.66
CA ALA A 11 -22.58 1.77 -6.44
C ALA A 11 -21.82 2.26 -5.18
N ALA A 12 -20.49 2.12 -5.12
CA ALA A 12 -19.70 2.64 -4.00
C ALA A 12 -19.76 4.18 -3.90
N LEU A 13 -19.83 4.86 -5.04
CA LEU A 13 -19.91 6.33 -5.12
C LEU A 13 -21.33 6.86 -4.82
N PHE A 14 -22.38 6.17 -5.27
CA PHE A 14 -23.76 6.69 -5.31
C PHE A 14 -24.80 5.82 -4.57
N GLY A 15 -24.47 4.58 -4.19
CA GLY A 15 -25.36 3.62 -3.53
C GLY A 15 -25.37 3.71 -1.99
N ASP A 16 -26.26 2.94 -1.37
CA ASP A 16 -26.38 2.85 0.09
C ASP A 16 -25.16 2.15 0.72
N THR A 17 -24.67 2.71 1.83
CA THR A 17 -23.45 2.32 2.54
C THR A 17 -23.47 0.94 3.19
N GLU A 18 -24.59 0.24 3.11
CA GLU A 18 -24.87 -0.90 3.98
C GLU A 18 -24.28 -2.23 3.49
N ASN A 19 -23.78 -2.30 2.25
CA ASN A 19 -23.61 -3.62 1.61
C ASN A 19 -22.45 -3.76 0.62
N PHE A 20 -21.32 -3.06 0.84
CA PHE A 20 -20.09 -3.36 0.09
C PHE A 20 -19.32 -4.48 0.79
N ASP A 21 -19.02 -5.53 0.03
CA ASP A 21 -18.14 -6.64 0.40
C ASP A 21 -16.68 -6.26 0.15
N PHE A 22 -15.78 -6.63 1.06
CA PHE A 22 -14.35 -6.37 0.97
C PHE A 22 -13.57 -7.39 0.11
N SER A 23 -14.25 -8.24 -0.64
CA SER A 23 -13.64 -9.21 -1.57
C SER A 23 -12.78 -8.58 -2.67
N PHE A 24 -12.91 -7.27 -2.93
CA PHE A 24 -12.03 -6.54 -3.85
C PHE A 24 -10.62 -6.29 -3.28
N LEU A 25 -10.41 -6.45 -1.98
CA LEU A 25 -9.11 -6.23 -1.36
C LEU A 25 -8.10 -7.30 -1.81
N PRO A 26 -6.90 -6.92 -2.29
CA PRO A 26 -5.86 -7.88 -2.64
C PRO A 26 -5.48 -8.75 -1.44
N LYS A 27 -5.47 -10.07 -1.64
CA LYS A 27 -5.17 -11.06 -0.57
C LYS A 27 -3.76 -10.90 -0.01
N ASP A 28 -2.81 -10.55 -0.87
CA ASP A 28 -1.42 -10.32 -0.48
C ASP A 28 -1.33 -9.10 0.44
N LEU A 29 -2.01 -8.01 0.11
CA LEU A 29 -2.09 -6.81 0.95
C LEU A 29 -2.72 -7.14 2.31
N LEU A 30 -3.85 -7.86 2.32
CA LEU A 30 -4.49 -8.30 3.57
C LEU A 30 -3.53 -9.11 4.44
N THR A 31 -2.73 -9.99 3.83
CA THR A 31 -1.75 -10.82 4.54
C THR A 31 -0.62 -9.98 5.13
N GLN A 32 -0.08 -9.03 4.36
CA GLN A 32 0.98 -8.13 4.81
C GLN A 32 0.50 -7.20 5.93
N CYS A 33 -0.68 -6.57 5.77
CA CYS A 33 -1.31 -5.74 6.81
C CYS A 33 -1.56 -6.54 8.09
N ARG A 34 -2.04 -7.78 7.96
CA ARG A 34 -2.27 -8.65 9.11
C ARG A 34 -0.97 -8.95 9.85
N SER A 35 0.08 -9.32 9.13
CA SER A 35 1.40 -9.60 9.73
C SER A 35 1.97 -8.39 10.45
N LEU A 36 1.81 -7.18 9.88
CA LEU A 36 2.20 -5.93 10.53
C LEU A 36 1.45 -5.68 11.84
N ILE A 37 0.13 -5.82 11.83
CA ILE A 37 -0.70 -5.62 13.03
C ILE A 37 -0.37 -6.67 14.09
N GLU A 38 -0.25 -7.94 13.70
CA GLU A 38 0.09 -9.03 14.61
C GLU A 38 1.47 -8.81 15.25
N SER A 39 2.50 -8.50 14.47
CA SER A 39 3.85 -8.24 15.00
C SER A 39 3.91 -7.02 15.92
N TYR A 40 3.16 -5.95 15.63
CA TYR A 40 3.05 -4.80 16.54
C TYR A 40 2.42 -5.20 17.88
N HIS A 41 1.30 -5.94 17.85
CA HIS A 41 0.58 -6.29 19.07
C HIS A 41 1.16 -7.48 19.83
N GLU A 42 2.05 -8.27 19.23
CA GLU A 42 2.89 -9.23 19.95
C GLU A 42 3.82 -8.50 20.95
N ILE A 43 4.31 -7.31 20.60
CA ILE A 43 5.21 -6.52 21.45
C ILE A 43 4.41 -5.61 22.40
N HIS A 44 3.37 -4.94 21.90
CA HIS A 44 2.63 -3.91 22.65
C HIS A 44 1.37 -4.43 23.37
N GLY A 45 0.98 -5.68 23.12
CA GLY A 45 -0.27 -6.25 23.60
C GLY A 45 -1.49 -5.82 22.79
N TYR A 46 -2.52 -6.67 22.76
CA TYR A 46 -3.75 -6.44 22.00
C TYR A 46 -4.79 -5.59 22.73
N ALA A 47 -4.60 -5.33 24.02
CA ALA A 47 -5.60 -4.65 24.85
C ALA A 47 -5.96 -3.25 24.34
N CYS A 48 -5.02 -2.56 23.67
CA CYS A 48 -5.24 -1.22 23.14
C CYS A 48 -5.91 -1.20 21.76
N LEU A 49 -6.00 -2.34 21.05
CA LEU A 49 -6.48 -2.36 19.67
C LEU A 49 -7.93 -1.85 19.52
N PRO A 50 -8.89 -2.27 20.37
CA PRO A 50 -10.22 -1.68 20.34
C PRO A 50 -10.18 -0.16 20.58
N ASP A 51 -9.45 0.30 21.60
CA ASP A 51 -9.35 1.73 21.90
C ASP A 51 -8.74 2.52 20.74
N THR A 52 -7.72 1.98 20.07
CA THR A 52 -7.09 2.60 18.89
C THR A 52 -8.11 2.81 17.79
N LEU A 53 -8.93 1.80 17.45
CA LEU A 53 -9.96 1.92 16.40
C LEU A 53 -10.94 3.07 16.68
N TRP A 54 -11.31 3.29 17.95
CA TRP A 54 -12.23 4.37 18.35
C TRP A 54 -11.52 5.73 18.40
N LYS A 55 -10.28 5.79 18.90
CA LYS A 55 -9.46 7.01 18.90
C LYS A 55 -9.17 7.50 17.47
N CYS A 56 -8.96 6.57 16.54
CA CYS A 56 -8.82 6.83 15.10
C CYS A 56 -10.16 7.23 14.42
N ARG A 57 -11.26 7.34 15.17
CA ARG A 57 -12.60 7.72 14.68
C ARG A 57 -13.17 6.77 13.61
N LEU A 58 -12.80 5.50 13.64
CA LEU A 58 -13.26 4.49 12.67
C LEU A 58 -14.59 3.84 13.07
N GLY A 59 -15.09 4.14 14.28
CA GLY A 59 -16.37 3.63 14.79
C GLY A 59 -17.54 3.75 13.81
N PRO A 60 -17.81 4.93 13.22
CA PRO A 60 -18.89 5.10 12.25
C PRO A 60 -18.75 4.17 11.03
N LEU A 61 -17.55 4.03 10.47
CA LEU A 61 -17.31 3.13 9.32
C LEU A 61 -17.58 1.66 9.69
N ILE A 62 -17.09 1.24 10.86
CA ILE A 62 -17.27 -0.13 11.38
C ILE A 62 -18.76 -0.42 11.62
N GLU A 63 -19.49 0.54 12.18
CA GLU A 63 -20.91 0.39 12.49
C GLU A 63 -21.78 0.43 11.24
N THR A 64 -21.47 1.26 10.25
CA THR A 64 -22.26 1.35 9.01
C THR A 64 -22.13 0.07 8.17
N ASN A 65 -20.93 -0.50 8.04
CA ASN A 65 -20.74 -1.70 7.22
C ASN A 65 -21.22 -2.99 7.92
N ARG A 66 -22.04 -3.80 7.25
CA ARG A 66 -22.61 -5.03 7.82
C ARG A 66 -21.56 -6.05 8.25
N GLU A 67 -20.52 -6.28 7.44
CA GLU A 67 -19.48 -7.28 7.73
C GLU A 67 -18.63 -6.88 8.92
N LEU A 68 -18.16 -5.61 8.95
CA LEU A 68 -17.38 -5.07 10.06
C LEU A 68 -18.20 -5.06 11.35
N ARG A 69 -19.47 -4.67 11.31
CA ARG A 69 -20.39 -4.69 12.46
C ARG A 69 -20.58 -6.10 13.01
N GLN A 70 -20.68 -7.11 12.14
CA GLN A 70 -20.77 -8.51 12.56
C GLN A 70 -19.47 -9.01 13.20
N LEU A 71 -18.32 -8.67 12.62
CA LEU A 71 -17.01 -8.98 13.21
C LEU A 71 -16.87 -8.32 14.58
N LEU A 72 -17.23 -7.04 14.70
CA LEU A 72 -17.19 -6.29 15.95
C LEU A 72 -18.06 -6.98 17.00
N ARG A 73 -19.31 -7.29 16.69
CA ARG A 73 -20.23 -7.95 17.63
C ARG A 73 -19.64 -9.28 18.11
N LYS A 74 -19.09 -10.10 17.22
CA LYS A 74 -18.45 -11.37 17.58
C LYS A 74 -17.20 -11.16 18.46
N ALA A 75 -16.36 -10.19 18.11
CA ALA A 75 -15.13 -9.88 18.84
C ALA A 75 -15.41 -9.34 20.26
N SER A 76 -16.46 -8.53 20.42
CA SER A 76 -16.81 -7.91 21.71
C SER A 76 -17.58 -8.85 22.65
N THR A 77 -18.23 -9.89 22.14
CA THR A 77 -19.09 -10.78 22.95
C THR A 77 -18.47 -12.14 23.24
N THR A 78 -17.38 -12.49 22.57
CA THR A 78 -16.71 -13.77 22.80
C THR A 78 -16.03 -13.80 24.17
N ARG A 79 -16.07 -14.96 24.83
CA ARG A 79 -15.38 -15.19 26.12
C ARG A 79 -13.90 -15.52 25.96
N SER A 80 -13.41 -15.67 24.72
CA SER A 80 -12.02 -16.01 24.43
C SER A 80 -11.26 -14.76 24.01
N ALA A 81 -10.30 -14.33 24.82
CA ALA A 81 -9.40 -13.22 24.48
C ALA A 81 -8.72 -13.44 23.12
N LYS A 82 -8.27 -14.66 22.84
CA LYS A 82 -7.68 -15.02 21.53
C LYS A 82 -8.63 -14.73 20.36
N LYS A 83 -9.89 -15.18 20.46
CA LYS A 83 -10.89 -14.93 19.40
C LYS A 83 -11.29 -13.45 19.31
N SER A 84 -11.31 -12.75 20.44
CA SER A 84 -11.57 -11.31 20.49
C SER A 84 -10.48 -10.54 19.74
N ASN A 85 -9.21 -10.80 20.09
CA ASN A 85 -8.04 -10.22 19.46
C ASN A 85 -7.99 -10.51 17.97
N GLU A 86 -8.28 -11.75 17.56
CA GLU A 86 -8.37 -12.11 16.14
C GLU A 86 -9.47 -11.33 15.41
N GLY A 87 -10.64 -11.15 16.04
CA GLY A 87 -11.73 -10.37 15.48
C GLY A 87 -11.37 -8.89 15.29
N PHE A 88 -10.80 -8.26 16.31
CA PHE A 88 -10.32 -6.87 16.21
C PHE A 88 -9.15 -6.72 15.23
N GLY A 89 -8.25 -7.70 15.20
CA GLY A 89 -7.14 -7.75 14.24
C GLY A 89 -7.63 -7.80 12.79
N ARG A 90 -8.68 -8.60 12.50
CA ARG A 90 -9.31 -8.64 11.18
C ARG A 90 -9.93 -7.29 10.80
N ILE A 91 -10.65 -6.65 11.72
CA ILE A 91 -11.22 -5.30 11.47
C ILE A 91 -10.10 -4.31 11.13
N ALA A 92 -9.05 -4.25 11.96
CA ALA A 92 -7.92 -3.36 11.74
C ALA A 92 -7.18 -3.64 10.44
N THR A 93 -7.01 -4.93 10.07
CA THR A 93 -6.38 -5.35 8.81
C THR A 93 -7.16 -4.86 7.60
N THR A 94 -8.49 -5.02 7.61
CA THR A 94 -9.36 -4.55 6.53
C THR A 94 -9.27 -3.03 6.39
N LEU A 95 -9.37 -2.31 7.50
CA LEU A 95 -9.31 -0.85 7.50
C LEU A 95 -7.96 -0.30 7.04
N LEU A 96 -6.85 -0.87 7.54
CA LEU A 96 -5.50 -0.47 7.12
C LEU A 96 -5.27 -0.74 5.63
N SER A 97 -5.77 -1.87 5.10
CA SER A 97 -5.67 -2.17 3.67
C SER A 97 -6.44 -1.18 2.80
N LEU A 98 -7.60 -0.69 3.25
CA LEU A 98 -8.33 0.37 2.57
C LEU A 98 -7.52 1.68 2.56
N GLU A 99 -6.90 2.06 3.68
CA GLU A 99 -6.09 3.27 3.76
C GLU A 99 -4.86 3.20 2.83
N ILE A 100 -4.18 2.05 2.77
CA ILE A 100 -3.06 1.80 1.84
C ILE A 100 -3.50 1.94 0.37
N LEU A 101 -4.65 1.37 0.01
CA LEU A 101 -5.20 1.47 -1.34
C LEU A 101 -5.75 2.86 -1.67
N ALA A 102 -6.28 3.60 -0.71
CA ALA A 102 -6.75 4.95 -0.98
C ALA A 102 -5.61 5.96 -1.10
N SER A 103 -4.50 5.73 -0.38
CA SER A 103 -3.29 6.58 -0.41
C SER A 103 -2.28 6.20 -1.51
N ASN A 104 -2.51 5.10 -2.23
CA ASN A 104 -1.55 4.51 -3.17
C ASN A 104 -0.18 4.25 -2.52
N PHE A 105 -0.18 3.84 -1.25
CA PHE A 105 1.06 3.56 -0.53
C PHE A 105 1.81 2.41 -1.20
N SER A 106 3.12 2.60 -1.42
CA SER A 106 3.99 1.64 -2.11
C SER A 106 3.50 1.17 -3.50
N GLY A 107 2.62 1.93 -4.16
CA GLY A 107 2.12 1.63 -5.50
C GLY A 107 1.00 0.58 -5.56
N TRP A 108 0.37 0.21 -4.43
CA TRP A 108 -0.70 -0.80 -4.41
C TRP A 108 -1.87 -0.47 -5.33
N SER A 109 -2.25 0.81 -5.43
CA SER A 109 -3.38 1.25 -6.26
C SER A 109 -3.01 1.38 -7.72
N ALA A 110 -1.73 1.56 -8.04
CA ALA A 110 -1.25 1.47 -9.42
C ALA A 110 -1.40 0.03 -9.97
N ILE A 111 -1.20 -0.97 -9.11
CA ILE A 111 -1.35 -2.40 -9.47
C ILE A 111 -2.82 -2.82 -9.43
N HIS A 112 -3.60 -2.29 -8.49
CA HIS A 112 -5.02 -2.59 -8.33
C HIS A 112 -5.87 -1.30 -8.41
N PRO A 113 -6.03 -0.70 -9.61
CA PRO A 113 -6.69 0.60 -9.78
C PRO A 113 -8.14 0.59 -9.31
N ASP A 114 -8.91 -0.45 -9.66
CA ASP A 114 -10.31 -0.58 -9.26
C ASP A 114 -10.46 -0.69 -7.73
N ALA A 115 -9.55 -1.43 -7.08
CA ALA A 115 -9.53 -1.57 -5.63
C ALA A 115 -9.17 -0.25 -4.94
N GLY A 116 -8.24 0.51 -5.53
CA GLY A 116 -7.89 1.86 -5.09
C GLY A 116 -9.08 2.82 -5.16
N LEU A 117 -9.81 2.83 -6.28
CA LEU A 117 -11.00 3.66 -6.46
C LEU A 117 -12.11 3.29 -5.46
N MET A 118 -12.38 1.99 -5.27
CA MET A 118 -13.36 1.53 -4.28
C MET A 118 -12.95 1.91 -2.85
N ALA A 119 -11.69 1.70 -2.48
CA ALA A 119 -11.19 2.08 -1.16
C ALA A 119 -11.32 3.60 -0.93
N HIS A 120 -10.97 4.40 -1.92
CA HIS A 120 -11.10 5.85 -1.85
C HIS A 120 -12.57 6.30 -1.74
N ALA A 121 -13.50 5.65 -2.46
CA ALA A 121 -14.93 5.95 -2.37
C ALA A 121 -15.48 5.63 -0.97
N ILE A 122 -15.15 4.46 -0.43
CA ILE A 122 -15.57 4.02 0.90
C ILE A 122 -15.05 4.97 1.97
N LEU A 123 -13.75 5.28 1.97
CA LEU A 123 -13.15 6.16 2.98
C LEU A 123 -13.66 7.60 2.85
N LYS A 124 -13.81 8.15 1.65
CA LYS A 124 -14.34 9.51 1.46
C LYS A 124 -15.75 9.67 2.01
N ARG A 125 -16.57 8.61 1.95
CA ARG A 125 -17.95 8.63 2.42
C ARG A 125 -18.07 8.45 3.93
N SER A 126 -17.16 7.69 4.53
CA SER A 126 -17.20 7.39 5.97
C SER A 126 -16.32 8.29 6.83
N ALA A 127 -15.28 8.91 6.25
CA ALA A 127 -14.36 9.75 6.98
C ALA A 127 -14.88 11.19 7.06
N ARG A 128 -14.88 11.76 8.27
CA ARG A 128 -15.05 13.20 8.50
C ARG A 128 -13.75 13.99 8.27
N GLY A 129 -12.84 13.49 7.44
CA GLY A 129 -11.55 14.12 7.12
C GLY A 129 -10.63 13.22 6.28
N PRO A 130 -9.58 13.79 5.63
CA PRO A 130 -8.66 13.06 4.73
C PRO A 130 -7.58 12.24 5.46
N HIS A 131 -7.71 12.06 6.77
CA HIS A 131 -6.67 11.46 7.60
C HIS A 131 -6.70 9.94 7.45
N MET A 132 -5.52 9.31 7.36
CA MET A 132 -5.34 7.85 7.30
C MET A 132 -4.79 7.36 8.64
N PRO A 133 -5.63 7.30 9.68
CA PRO A 133 -5.18 7.21 11.07
C PRO A 133 -4.53 5.86 11.42
N LEU A 134 -4.87 4.77 10.73
CA LEU A 134 -4.19 3.49 10.97
C LEU A 134 -2.83 3.44 10.28
N MET A 135 -2.72 4.01 9.08
CA MET A 135 -1.41 4.19 8.45
C MET A 135 -0.51 5.05 9.32
N GLU A 136 -1.02 6.15 9.88
CA GLU A 136 -0.25 6.96 10.82
C GLU A 136 0.15 6.18 12.06
N PHE A 137 -0.78 5.43 12.65
CA PHE A 137 -0.51 4.64 13.85
C PHE A 137 0.53 3.52 13.63
N TYR A 138 0.42 2.77 12.52
CA TYR A 138 1.25 1.58 12.28
C TYR A 138 2.50 1.83 11.42
N LEU A 139 2.48 2.82 10.52
CA LEU A 139 3.57 3.05 9.55
C LEU A 139 4.44 4.26 9.90
N TYR A 140 3.85 5.26 10.56
CA TYR A 140 4.48 6.52 10.89
C TYR A 140 4.53 6.70 12.42
N PRO A 141 5.51 6.10 13.14
CA PRO A 141 5.82 6.66 14.44
C PRO A 141 6.11 8.17 14.26
N PRO A 142 5.71 9.05 15.20
CA PRO A 142 5.52 10.50 14.99
C PRO A 142 6.75 11.34 14.56
N LYS A 143 7.84 10.72 14.09
CA LYS A 143 9.04 11.39 13.62
C LYS A 143 9.55 10.93 12.23
N TYR A 144 9.29 9.70 11.74
CA TYR A 144 9.78 9.21 10.43
C TYR A 144 8.96 8.02 9.88
N ILE A 145 8.95 7.83 8.54
CA ILE A 145 8.47 6.59 7.91
C ILE A 145 9.45 5.46 8.19
N SER A 146 8.96 4.33 8.70
CA SER A 146 9.78 3.13 8.82
C SER A 146 10.03 2.50 7.45
N PHE A 147 11.28 2.52 6.97
CA PHE A 147 11.67 1.81 5.73
C PHE A 147 11.36 0.30 5.79
N ALA A 148 11.40 -0.29 6.99
CA ALA A 148 11.00 -1.68 7.19
C ALA A 148 9.49 -1.88 6.95
N ALA A 149 8.66 -0.90 7.32
CA ALA A 149 7.22 -0.94 7.04
C ALA A 149 6.93 -0.76 5.54
N ILE A 150 7.67 0.12 4.85
CA ILE A 150 7.59 0.22 3.38
C ILE A 150 7.93 -1.12 2.74
N ALA A 151 9.06 -1.74 3.11
CA ALA A 151 9.49 -3.01 2.53
C ALA A 151 8.50 -4.15 2.82
N ALA A 152 7.95 -4.24 4.03
CA ALA A 152 6.98 -5.24 4.42
C ALA A 152 5.64 -5.11 3.68
N LEU A 153 5.26 -3.89 3.33
CA LEU A 153 4.02 -3.57 2.62
C LEU A 153 4.23 -3.30 1.13
N THR A 154 5.39 -3.64 0.57
CA THR A 154 5.60 -3.53 -0.87
C THR A 154 4.86 -4.67 -1.58
N PRO A 155 4.13 -4.40 -2.68
CA PRO A 155 3.51 -5.43 -3.48
C PRO A 155 4.51 -6.54 -3.84
N PRO A 156 4.16 -7.83 -3.70
CA PRO A 156 5.04 -8.92 -4.11
C PRO A 156 5.39 -8.73 -5.59
N THR A 157 6.69 -8.80 -5.92
CA THR A 157 7.21 -8.55 -7.27
C THR A 157 6.78 -9.58 -8.33
N GLY A 158 5.78 -10.43 -8.06
CA GLY A 158 5.25 -11.43 -8.98
C GLY A 158 4.71 -10.87 -10.30
N HIS A 159 4.41 -9.56 -10.36
CA HIS A 159 4.00 -8.88 -11.58
C HIS A 159 5.15 -8.31 -12.42
N ARG A 160 6.41 -8.43 -11.96
CA ARG A 160 7.58 -8.05 -12.77
C ARG A 160 7.89 -9.07 -13.86
N THR A 161 7.40 -10.30 -13.71
CA THR A 161 7.54 -11.36 -14.71
C THR A 161 6.81 -11.02 -16.00
N ALA A 162 5.63 -10.40 -15.92
CA ALA A 162 4.90 -9.95 -17.11
C ALA A 162 5.63 -8.79 -17.82
N GLU A 163 6.20 -7.84 -17.08
CA GLU A 163 7.03 -6.77 -17.67
C GLU A 163 8.35 -7.29 -18.25
N VAL A 164 9.02 -8.22 -17.57
CA VAL A 164 10.26 -8.85 -18.04
C VAL A 164 9.99 -9.75 -19.25
N GLU A 165 8.86 -10.45 -19.29
CA GLU A 165 8.43 -11.24 -20.43
C GLU A 165 7.99 -10.35 -21.59
N LEU A 166 7.29 -9.23 -21.34
CA LEU A 166 6.98 -8.23 -22.36
C LEU A 166 8.25 -7.58 -22.91
N TYR A 167 9.22 -7.24 -22.06
CA TYR A 167 10.54 -6.70 -22.44
C TYR A 167 11.37 -7.73 -23.24
N ARG A 168 11.34 -9.00 -22.84
CA ARG A 168 12.03 -10.10 -23.54
C ARG A 168 11.32 -10.47 -24.86
N ALA A 169 9.99 -10.35 -24.92
CA ALA A 169 9.19 -10.57 -26.11
C ALA A 169 9.29 -9.41 -27.12
N SER A 170 9.56 -8.19 -26.66
CA SER A 170 9.66 -7.00 -27.51
C SER A 170 10.99 -6.87 -28.28
N LYS A 171 11.90 -7.86 -28.18
CA LYS A 171 13.20 -7.91 -28.90
C LYS A 171 13.80 -6.51 -29.09
N PRO A 172 14.20 -5.83 -27.99
CA PRO A 172 14.74 -4.50 -28.10
C PRO A 172 15.92 -4.51 -29.08
N GLU A 173 15.91 -3.59 -30.04
CA GLU A 173 17.00 -3.45 -30.99
C GLU A 173 18.28 -3.14 -30.20
N LEU A 174 19.17 -4.13 -30.13
CA LEU A 174 20.45 -4.10 -29.42
C LEU A 174 21.38 -2.92 -29.83
N ALA A 175 21.02 -2.21 -30.90
CA ALA A 175 21.68 -0.98 -31.34
C ALA A 175 21.44 0.18 -30.36
N ASP A 176 20.18 0.38 -29.93
CA ASP A 176 19.80 1.50 -29.07
C ASP A 176 20.33 1.33 -27.65
N GLU A 177 20.37 0.10 -27.14
CA GLU A 177 20.94 -0.21 -25.82
C GLU A 177 22.45 0.00 -25.80
N LYS A 178 23.17 -0.40 -26.86
CA LYS A 178 24.60 -0.08 -27.01
C LYS A 178 24.84 1.42 -27.12
N GLN A 179 23.96 2.14 -27.80
CA GLN A 179 24.08 3.59 -27.98
C GLN A 179 23.82 4.33 -26.66
N ALA A 180 22.86 3.87 -25.86
CA ALA A 180 22.60 4.39 -24.51
C ALA A 180 23.77 4.09 -23.56
N LEU A 181 24.32 2.87 -23.58
CA LEU A 181 25.50 2.51 -22.79
C LEU A 181 26.75 3.32 -23.20
N ASN A 182 26.94 3.57 -24.49
CA ASN A 182 28.00 4.45 -25.00
C ASN A 182 27.80 5.91 -24.58
N TYR A 183 26.56 6.39 -24.50
CA TYR A 183 26.28 7.75 -24.04
C TYR A 183 26.59 7.90 -22.54
N VAL A 184 26.21 6.91 -21.73
CA VAL A 184 26.51 6.89 -20.28
C VAL A 184 28.02 6.78 -20.01
N SER A 185 28.74 5.95 -20.77
CA SER A 185 30.20 5.85 -20.64
C SER A 185 30.91 7.13 -21.07
N ALA A 186 30.44 7.82 -22.12
CA ALA A 186 30.95 9.12 -22.55
C ALA A 186 30.72 10.21 -21.50
N ILE A 187 29.56 10.24 -20.84
CA ILE A 187 29.27 11.19 -19.75
C ILE A 187 30.19 10.96 -18.56
N ASN A 188 30.44 9.70 -18.19
CA ASN A 188 31.33 9.37 -17.08
C ASN A 188 32.79 9.72 -17.39
N GLN A 189 33.27 9.45 -18.61
CA GLN A 189 34.61 9.83 -19.05
C GLN A 189 34.79 11.37 -19.12
N ALA A 190 33.77 12.11 -19.53
CA ALA A 190 33.79 13.57 -19.53
C ALA A 190 33.81 14.16 -18.11
N ARG A 191 33.29 13.42 -17.11
CA ARG A 191 33.27 13.83 -15.70
C ARG A 191 34.59 13.54 -14.98
N ASP A 192 35.34 12.54 -15.42
CA ASP A 192 36.66 12.17 -14.88
C ASP A 192 37.83 12.95 -15.52
N GLY A 193 37.56 13.73 -16.58
CA GLY A 193 38.56 14.53 -17.30
C GLY A 193 38.93 15.87 -16.65
N ARG A 194 39.55 15.86 -15.45
CA ARG A 194 40.31 17.02 -14.93
C ARG A 194 41.80 16.90 -15.32
N SER A 195 42.13 17.56 -16.43
CA SER A 195 43.42 18.19 -16.81
C SER A 195 44.64 17.29 -17.11
N PRO A 196 45.11 17.20 -18.38
CA PRO A 196 46.49 16.84 -18.67
C PRO A 196 47.44 17.98 -18.25
N HIS A 197 48.46 17.60 -17.49
CA HIS A 197 49.59 18.43 -17.11
C HIS A 197 50.33 18.86 -18.39
N ALA A 198 50.19 20.12 -18.79
CA ALA A 198 51.01 20.69 -19.85
C ALA A 198 52.44 20.87 -19.33
N ALA A 199 53.32 19.96 -19.72
CA ALA A 199 54.76 20.13 -19.60
C ALA A 199 55.19 21.32 -20.49
N ALA A 200 55.66 22.39 -19.86
CA ALA A 200 56.29 23.51 -20.56
C ALA A 200 57.75 23.17 -20.85
N THR A 201 58.05 22.84 -22.10
CA THR A 201 59.40 22.89 -22.66
C THR A 201 59.54 24.24 -23.38
N SER A 202 60.34 25.15 -22.84
CA SER A 202 60.78 26.37 -23.54
C SER A 202 62.02 26.09 -24.40
N PRO A 203 62.13 26.73 -25.56
CA PRO A 203 63.43 27.08 -26.13
C PRO A 203 63.59 28.61 -26.29
N ALA A 204 64.88 29.02 -26.37
CA ALA A 204 65.47 30.34 -26.58
C ALA A 204 65.88 31.10 -25.32
#